data_AF-A0A1I8NAU9-F1
#
_entry.id   AF-A0A1I8NAU9-F1
#
_cell.length_a   1.000
_cell.length_b   1.000
_cell.length_c   1.000
_cell.angle_alpha   90.00
_cell.angle_beta   90.00
_cell.angle_gamma   90.00
#
_symmetry.space_group_name_H-M   'P 1'
#
loop_
_entity.id
_entity.type
_entity.pdbx_description
1 polymer ?
#
loop_
_entity_poly.entity_id
_entity_poly.type
_entity_poly.pdbx_seq_one_letter_code
_entity_poly.pdbx_strand_id
1 'polypeptide(L)'
;MPMIGARFYTQLDALQAQCDMQEDELAKEMENGRLYRILVKLNCINERPDFNLDCTWSEIGDRYMLKLFRDFLFHSVTEDGRPWLDHAHIVQCLNKLDAGSLERVQLMSRDEQSVLIVTYAELKNCLDKAFSELLASAAS
;
A
#
# COMPACT_ATOMS: atom_id res chain seq x y z
N MET A 1 -52.73 -10.17 4.76
CA MET A 1 -51.81 -11.09 5.46
C MET A 1 -51.60 -10.62 6.91
N PRO A 2 -52.44 -11.01 7.89
CA PRO A 2 -52.35 -10.46 9.25
C PRO A 2 -51.42 -11.23 10.19
N MET A 3 -51.12 -12.52 9.92
CA MET A 3 -50.27 -13.37 10.79
C MET A 3 -48.76 -13.09 10.66
N ILE A 4 -48.35 -12.23 9.71
CA ILE A 4 -46.93 -11.91 9.41
C ILE A 4 -46.61 -10.45 9.78
N GLY A 5 -47.60 -9.64 10.18
CA GLY A 5 -47.50 -8.17 10.33
C GLY A 5 -46.21 -7.67 10.98
N ALA A 6 -45.95 -8.06 12.23
CA ALA A 6 -44.74 -7.64 12.95
C ALA A 6 -43.45 -8.32 12.46
N ARG A 7 -43.54 -9.55 11.91
CA ARG A 7 -42.39 -10.29 11.37
C ARG A 7 -41.84 -9.67 10.08
N PHE A 8 -42.65 -8.90 9.35
CA PHE A 8 -42.19 -8.14 8.20
C PHE A 8 -41.10 -7.13 8.57
N TYR A 9 -41.25 -6.41 9.68
CA TYR A 9 -40.23 -5.44 10.11
C TYR A 9 -38.93 -6.14 10.50
N THR A 10 -39.01 -7.27 11.20
CA THR A 10 -37.81 -8.09 11.52
C THR A 10 -37.12 -8.58 10.25
N GLN A 11 -37.87 -9.01 9.24
CA GLN A 11 -37.28 -9.45 7.98
C GLN A 11 -36.70 -8.29 7.18
N LEU A 12 -37.35 -7.13 7.18
CA LEU A 12 -36.87 -5.94 6.50
C LEU A 12 -35.57 -5.43 7.13
N ASP A 13 -35.49 -5.38 8.46
CA ASP A 13 -34.29 -5.04 9.21
C ASP A 13 -33.15 -6.03 8.93
N ALA A 14 -33.43 -7.33 8.93
CA ALA A 14 -32.43 -8.35 8.59
C ALA A 14 -31.90 -8.20 7.15
N LEU A 15 -32.76 -7.82 6.19
CA LEU A 15 -32.34 -7.55 4.82
C LEU A 15 -31.50 -6.28 4.71
N GLN A 16 -31.83 -5.22 5.47
CA GLN A 16 -31.02 -4.01 5.52
C GLN A 16 -29.64 -4.27 6.12
N ALA A 17 -29.58 -4.99 7.24
CA ALA A 17 -28.30 -5.39 7.85
C ALA A 17 -27.45 -6.26 6.90
N GLN A 18 -28.09 -7.10 6.07
CA GLN A 18 -27.39 -7.86 5.05
C GLN A 18 -26.85 -6.95 3.94
N CYS A 19 -27.60 -5.94 3.50
CA CYS A 19 -27.11 -4.95 2.53
C CYS A 19 -25.88 -4.21 3.09
N ASP A 20 -25.95 -3.73 4.33
CA ASP A 20 -24.84 -3.02 4.98
C ASP A 20 -23.58 -3.90 5.04
N MET A 21 -23.73 -5.17 5.41
CA MET A 21 -22.63 -6.14 5.40
C MET A 21 -22.02 -6.34 4.00
N GLN A 22 -22.86 -6.40 2.97
CA GLN A 22 -22.38 -6.53 1.59
C GLN A 22 -21.66 -5.28 1.11
N GLU A 23 -22.13 -4.10 1.49
CA GLU A 23 -21.48 -2.83 1.19
C GLU A 23 -20.11 -2.73 1.86
N ASP A 24 -20.00 -3.16 3.12
CA ASP A 24 -18.72 -3.22 3.85
C ASP A 24 -17.70 -4.15 3.18
N GLU A 25 -18.12 -5.36 2.78
CA GLU A 25 -17.23 -6.31 2.08
C GLU A 25 -16.85 -5.79 0.69
N LEU A 26 -17.78 -5.18 -0.03
CA LEU A 26 -17.49 -4.58 -1.33
C LEU A 26 -16.50 -3.41 -1.22
N ALA A 27 -16.60 -2.60 -0.16
CA ALA A 27 -15.66 -1.52 0.11
C ALA A 27 -14.24 -2.05 0.38
N LYS A 28 -14.11 -3.12 1.19
CA LYS A 28 -12.83 -3.78 1.45
C LYS A 28 -12.22 -4.37 0.19
N GLU A 29 -13.00 -5.04 -0.65
CA GLU A 29 -12.51 -5.62 -1.90
C GLU A 29 -12.06 -4.55 -2.91
N MET A 30 -12.76 -3.41 -2.96
CA MET A 30 -12.33 -2.27 -3.76
C MET A 30 -10.98 -1.71 -3.26
N GLU A 31 -10.80 -1.61 -1.94
CA GLU A 31 -9.54 -1.18 -1.32
C GLU A 31 -8.42 -2.17 -1.61
N ASN A 32 -8.66 -3.47 -1.45
CA ASN A 32 -7.73 -4.55 -1.82
C ASN A 32 -7.26 -4.42 -3.27
N GLY A 33 -8.17 -4.12 -4.19
CA GLY A 33 -7.84 -3.86 -5.59
C GLY A 33 -6.91 -2.66 -5.79
N ARG A 34 -7.07 -1.58 -5.01
CA ARG A 34 -6.18 -0.40 -5.04
C ARG A 34 -4.80 -0.75 -4.49
N LEU A 35 -4.76 -1.36 -3.31
CA LEU A 35 -3.51 -1.74 -2.64
C LEU A 35 -2.71 -2.74 -3.47
N TYR A 36 -3.38 -3.72 -4.08
CA TYR A 36 -2.75 -4.67 -4.99
C TYR A 36 -2.01 -3.97 -6.14
N ARG A 37 -2.64 -2.99 -6.79
CA ARG A 37 -2.00 -2.23 -7.88
C ARG A 37 -0.77 -1.45 -7.41
N ILE A 38 -0.82 -0.86 -6.22
CA ILE A 38 0.35 -0.19 -5.62
C ILE A 38 1.46 -1.18 -5.34
N LEU A 39 1.13 -2.34 -4.78
CA LEU A 39 2.09 -3.41 -4.50
C LEU A 39 2.76 -3.88 -5.79
N VAL A 40 2.01 -4.08 -6.87
CA VAL A 40 2.55 -4.43 -8.19
C VAL A 40 3.52 -3.36 -8.69
N LYS A 41 3.17 -2.07 -8.64
CA LYS A 41 4.07 -0.98 -9.04
C LYS A 41 5.38 -1.01 -8.25
N LEU A 42 5.31 -1.14 -6.92
CA LEU A 42 6.48 -1.23 -6.05
C LEU A 42 7.38 -2.41 -6.46
N ASN A 43 6.80 -3.59 -6.68
CA ASN A 43 7.56 -4.78 -7.09
C ASN A 43 8.17 -4.68 -8.50
N CYS A 44 7.60 -3.87 -9.40
CA CYS A 44 8.20 -3.62 -10.70
C CYS A 44 9.44 -2.71 -10.65
N ILE A 45 9.57 -1.90 -9.59
CA ILE A 45 10.63 -0.90 -9.41
C ILE A 45 11.73 -1.43 -8.49
N ASN A 46 11.34 -1.97 -7.33
CA ASN A 46 12.28 -2.39 -6.30
C ASN A 46 13.15 -3.55 -6.79
N GLU A 47 14.45 -3.48 -6.48
CA GLU A 47 15.45 -4.49 -6.82
C GLU A 47 15.52 -4.85 -8.32
N ARG A 48 15.05 -3.96 -9.22
CA ARG A 48 15.20 -4.16 -10.66
C ARG A 48 16.70 -4.17 -11.00
N PRO A 49 17.23 -5.26 -11.60
CA PRO A 49 18.67 -5.50 -11.69
C PRO A 49 19.37 -4.60 -12.71
N ASP A 50 18.73 -4.31 -13.85
CA ASP A 50 19.27 -3.41 -14.86
C ASP A 50 18.11 -2.67 -15.55
N PHE A 51 18.30 -1.37 -15.79
CA PHE A 51 17.39 -0.58 -16.62
C PHE A 51 18.15 0.49 -17.38
N ASN A 52 17.98 0.52 -18.70
CA ASN A 52 18.52 1.54 -19.59
C ASN A 52 20.04 1.80 -19.44
N LEU A 53 20.83 0.72 -19.38
CA LEU A 53 22.30 0.73 -19.18
C LEU A 53 22.78 1.25 -17.82
N ASP A 54 21.87 1.46 -16.86
CA ASP A 54 22.19 1.79 -15.48
C ASP A 54 21.90 0.58 -14.55
N CYS A 55 22.98 -0.04 -14.08
CA CYS A 55 22.97 -1.17 -13.15
C CYS A 55 22.60 -0.76 -11.72
N THR A 56 22.52 0.54 -11.44
CA THR A 56 22.20 1.10 -10.12
C THR A 56 20.88 1.86 -10.11
N TRP A 57 20.09 1.74 -11.18
CA TRP A 57 18.85 2.51 -11.36
C TRP A 57 17.87 2.39 -10.19
N SER A 58 17.76 1.20 -9.59
CA SER A 58 16.87 0.95 -8.44
C SER A 58 17.46 1.39 -7.09
N GLU A 59 18.75 1.76 -7.03
CA GLU A 59 19.49 2.03 -5.79
C GLU A 59 19.80 3.53 -5.56
N ILE A 60 19.30 4.44 -6.41
CA ILE A 60 19.65 5.88 -6.35
C ILE A 60 18.40 6.77 -6.26
N GLY A 61 18.50 7.86 -5.48
CA GLY A 61 17.55 8.98 -5.45
C GLY A 61 16.13 8.55 -5.05
N ASP A 62 15.14 8.91 -5.87
CA ASP A 62 13.72 8.59 -5.65
C ASP A 62 13.46 7.09 -5.49
N ARG A 63 14.24 6.22 -6.17
CA ARG A 63 14.07 4.75 -6.10
C ARG A 63 14.62 4.19 -4.80
N TYR A 64 15.71 4.78 -4.29
CA TYR A 64 16.24 4.42 -2.98
C TYR A 64 15.23 4.71 -1.87
N MET A 65 14.46 5.80 -1.97
CA MET A 65 13.36 6.08 -1.02
C MET A 65 12.29 4.97 -1.03
N LEU A 66 11.93 4.46 -2.22
CA LEU A 66 10.97 3.37 -2.37
C LEU A 66 11.51 2.04 -1.82
N LYS A 67 12.82 1.79 -1.96
CA LYS A 67 13.50 0.65 -1.34
C LYS A 67 13.44 0.70 0.18
N LEU A 68 13.74 1.86 0.79
CA LEU A 68 13.62 2.02 2.24
C LEU A 68 12.16 1.89 2.71
N PHE A 69 11.20 2.35 1.92
CA PHE A 69 9.77 2.17 2.22
C PHE A 69 9.36 0.69 2.15
N ARG A 70 9.90 -0.10 1.21
CA ARG A 70 9.72 -1.56 1.17
C ARG A 70 10.28 -2.22 2.43
N ASP A 71 11.47 -1.81 2.86
CA ASP A 71 12.10 -2.34 4.08
C ASP A 71 11.27 -1.99 5.32
N PHE A 72 10.77 -0.76 5.41
CA PHE A 72 9.84 -0.34 6.47
C PHE A 72 8.58 -1.23 6.54
N LEU A 73 7.96 -1.55 5.40
CA LEU A 73 6.75 -2.37 5.34
C LEU A 73 7.00 -3.86 5.65
N PHE A 74 8.02 -4.45 5.06
CA PHE A 74 8.15 -5.92 4.97
C PHE A 74 9.34 -6.50 5.73
N HIS A 75 10.25 -5.65 6.22
CA HIS A 75 11.45 -6.04 6.96
C HIS A 75 11.51 -5.40 8.35
N SER A 76 10.36 -5.01 8.90
CA SER A 76 10.25 -4.57 10.29
C SER A 76 10.65 -5.69 11.26
N VAL A 77 11.33 -5.31 12.34
CA VAL A 77 11.76 -6.21 13.41
C VAL A 77 11.30 -5.70 14.78
N THR A 78 11.01 -6.63 15.69
CA THR A 78 10.73 -6.34 17.10
C THR A 78 12.01 -5.99 17.87
N GLU A 79 11.87 -5.48 19.10
CA GLU A 79 13.00 -5.18 19.99
C GLU A 79 13.93 -6.38 20.22
N ASP A 80 13.39 -7.61 20.20
CA ASP A 80 14.15 -8.85 20.33
C ASP A 80 14.82 -9.30 19.01
N GLY A 81 14.73 -8.51 17.93
CA GLY A 81 15.26 -8.84 16.60
C GLY A 81 14.44 -9.86 15.80
N ARG A 82 13.25 -10.24 16.26
CA ARG A 82 12.36 -11.14 15.50
C ARG A 82 11.59 -10.39 14.42
N PRO A 83 11.35 -10.97 13.23
CA PRO A 83 10.52 -10.36 12.20
C PRO A 83 9.13 -9.96 12.73
N TRP A 84 8.74 -8.71 12.48
CA TRP A 84 7.43 -8.18 12.83
C TRP A 84 6.54 -8.12 11.59
N LEU A 85 5.56 -9.02 11.50
CA LEU A 85 4.66 -9.14 10.36
C LEU A 85 3.26 -8.66 10.75
N ASP A 86 3.02 -7.35 10.61
CA ASP A 86 1.73 -6.73 10.90
C ASP A 86 0.99 -6.36 9.60
N HIS A 87 -0.10 -7.08 9.35
CA HIS A 87 -0.94 -6.87 8.16
C HIS A 87 -1.70 -5.54 8.23
N ALA A 88 -2.15 -5.12 9.42
CA ALA A 88 -2.87 -3.87 9.58
C ALA A 88 -1.94 -2.68 9.34
N HIS A 89 -0.69 -2.77 9.82
CA HIS A 89 0.36 -1.79 9.52
C HIS A 89 0.58 -1.64 8.01
N ILE A 90 0.78 -2.76 7.30
CA ILE A 90 1.01 -2.75 5.85
C ILE A 90 -0.17 -2.10 5.12
N VAL A 91 -1.40 -2.51 5.42
CA VAL A 91 -2.62 -1.95 4.82
C VAL A 91 -2.73 -0.45 5.07
N GLN A 92 -2.53 0.01 6.32
CA GLN A 92 -2.60 1.43 6.66
C GLN A 92 -1.55 2.26 5.91
N CYS A 93 -0.30 1.78 5.85
CA CYS A 93 0.78 2.48 5.17
C CYS A 93 0.57 2.54 3.66
N LEU A 94 0.10 1.46 3.03
CA LEU A 94 -0.23 1.47 1.61
C LEU A 94 -1.44 2.37 1.29
N ASN A 95 -2.44 2.45 2.17
CA ASN A 95 -3.54 3.40 2.02
C ASN A 95 -3.07 4.85 2.11
N LYS A 96 -2.19 5.17 3.07
CA LYS A 96 -1.59 6.50 3.20
C LYS A 96 -0.77 6.86 1.96
N LEU A 97 -0.04 5.90 1.40
CA LEU A 97 0.69 6.05 0.14
C LEU A 97 -0.25 6.29 -1.04
N ASP A 98 -1.29 5.47 -1.21
CA ASP A 98 -2.25 5.60 -2.30
C ASP A 98 -3.04 6.91 -2.22
N ALA A 99 -3.41 7.34 -1.01
CA ALA A 99 -4.02 8.65 -0.77
C ALA A 99 -3.05 9.83 -1.01
N GLY A 100 -1.74 9.60 -0.90
CA GLY A 100 -0.73 10.67 -0.94
C GLY A 100 -0.85 11.62 0.25
N SER A 101 -0.98 11.07 1.45
CA SER A 101 -1.19 11.88 2.66
C SER A 101 0.02 12.76 3.00
N LEU A 102 -0.22 13.87 3.71
CA LEU A 102 0.83 14.76 4.24
C LEU A 102 1.46 14.23 5.54
N GLU A 103 1.00 13.07 6.02
CA GLU A 103 1.61 12.41 7.18
C GLU A 103 3.05 12.03 6.84
N ARG A 104 3.95 12.19 7.82
CA ARG A 104 5.37 11.85 7.69
C ARG A 104 5.63 10.45 8.19
N VAL A 105 6.48 9.72 7.47
CA VAL A 105 7.02 8.43 7.85
C VAL A 105 8.54 8.54 7.97
N GLN A 106 9.10 7.85 8.96
CA GLN A 106 10.53 7.75 9.17
C GLN A 106 11.05 6.46 8.53
N LEU A 107 11.95 6.60 7.57
CA LEU A 107 12.61 5.51 6.87
C LEU A 107 14.05 5.41 7.35
N MET A 108 14.49 4.20 7.66
CA MET A 108 15.85 3.94 8.17
C MET A 108 16.61 3.07 7.19
N SER A 109 17.87 3.40 6.94
CA SER A 109 18.77 2.54 6.17
C SER A 109 19.12 1.27 6.94
N ARG A 110 19.49 0.21 6.22
CA ARG A 110 19.81 -1.10 6.82
C ARG A 110 21.02 -1.09 7.74
N ASP A 111 21.92 -0.13 7.55
CA ASP A 111 23.08 0.09 8.42
C ASP A 111 22.75 0.95 9.64
N GLU A 112 21.50 1.40 9.78
CA GLU A 112 20.99 2.27 10.85
C GLU A 112 21.68 3.65 10.93
N GLN A 113 22.51 4.01 9.94
CA GLN A 113 23.28 5.26 9.95
C GLN A 113 22.50 6.44 9.40
N SER A 114 21.53 6.18 8.52
CA SER A 114 20.77 7.21 7.82
C SER A 114 19.29 7.10 8.14
N VAL A 115 18.70 8.23 8.53
CA VAL A 115 17.27 8.37 8.76
C VAL A 115 16.72 9.42 7.80
N LEU A 116 15.68 9.06 7.06
CA LEU A 116 15.01 9.93 6.13
C LEU A 116 13.55 10.11 6.57
N ILE A 117 13.11 11.35 6.72
CA ILE A 117 11.72 11.68 7.06
C ILE A 117 11.06 12.23 5.81
N VAL A 118 10.06 11.52 5.29
CA VAL A 118 9.33 11.87 4.07
C VAL A 118 7.84 11.82 4.31
N THR A 119 7.07 12.55 3.51
CA THR A 119 5.62 12.42 3.46
C THR A 119 5.20 11.27 2.54
N TYR A 120 4.04 10.68 2.80
CA TYR A 120 3.45 9.71 1.86
C TYR A 120 3.15 10.33 0.49
N ALA A 121 2.87 11.64 0.42
CA ALA A 121 2.74 12.38 -0.82
C ALA A 121 4.04 12.38 -1.65
N GLU A 122 5.20 12.60 -1.02
CA GLU A 122 6.50 12.54 -1.70
C GLU A 122 6.80 11.11 -2.17
N LEU A 123 6.54 10.09 -1.35
CA LEU A 123 6.69 8.68 -1.74
C LEU A 123 5.80 8.31 -2.93
N LYS A 124 4.55 8.77 -2.94
CA LYS A 124 3.63 8.54 -4.07
C LYS A 124 4.17 9.15 -5.35
N ASN A 125 4.68 10.38 -5.28
CA ASN A 125 5.30 11.04 -6.44
C ASN A 125 6.52 10.26 -6.95
N CYS A 126 7.36 9.72 -6.05
CA CYS A 126 8.49 8.87 -6.43
C CYS A 126 8.01 7.60 -7.15
N LEU A 127 6.98 6.94 -6.60
CA LEU A 127 6.40 5.73 -7.17
C LEU A 127 5.85 5.97 -8.58
N ASP A 128 5.05 7.02 -8.75
CA ASP A 128 4.42 7.31 -10.03
C ASP A 128 5.43 7.76 -11.09
N LYS A 129 6.45 8.55 -10.72
CA LYS A 129 7.55 8.93 -11.62
C LYS A 129 8.34 7.70 -12.08
N ALA A 130 8.82 6.89 -11.13
CA ALA A 130 9.62 5.71 -11.44
C ALA A 130 8.82 4.70 -12.29
N PHE A 131 7.53 4.50 -11.99
CA PHE A 131 6.68 3.63 -12.80
C PHE A 131 6.42 4.18 -14.21
N SER A 132 6.24 5.50 -14.34
CA SER A 132 6.04 6.16 -15.64
C SER A 132 7.26 6.01 -16.55
N GLU A 133 8.47 6.11 -16.00
CA GLU A 133 9.71 5.85 -16.75
C GLU A 133 9.78 4.41 -17.27
N LEU A 134 9.40 3.43 -16.45
CA LEU A 134 9.34 2.02 -16.88
C LEU A 134 8.33 1.81 -18.01
N LEU A 135 7.15 2.43 -17.91
CA LEU A 135 6.13 2.34 -18.96
C LEU A 135 6.61 2.99 -20.27
N ALA A 136 7.28 4.12 -20.20
CA ALA A 136 7.81 4.80 -21.38
C ALA A 136 8.82 3.93 -22.14
N SER A 137 9.71 3.24 -21.42
CA SER A 137 10.68 2.31 -22.02
C SER A 137 10.05 1.00 -22.52
N ALA A 138 8.90 0.58 -21.98
CA ALA A 138 8.22 -0.61 -22.45
C ALA A 138 7.42 -0.37 -23.74
N ALA A 139 7.07 0.89 -24.02
CA ALA A 139 6.32 1.31 -25.20
C ALA A 139 7.21 1.68 -26.41
N SER A 140 8.52 1.84 -26.20
CA SER A 140 9.54 2.09 -27.23
C SER A 140 10.12 0.78 -27.77
#